data_AF-A0A3D1QCB8-F1
#
_entry.id   AF-A0A3D1QCB8-F1
#
_cell.length_a   1.000
_cell.length_b   1.000
_cell.length_c   1.000
_cell.angle_alpha   90.00
_cell.angle_beta   90.00
_cell.angle_gamma   90.00
#
_symmetry.space_group_name_H-M   'P 1'
#
loop_
_entity.id
_entity.type
_entity.pdbx_description
1 polymer ?
#
loop_
_entity_poly.entity_id
_entity_poly.type
_entity_poly.pdbx_seq_one_letter_code
_entity_poly.pdbx_strand_id
1 'polypeptide(L)'
;MIYAILKIALALLLVVLNGIFVAAEFAFVKVRPTRLAQLAEEGNRQARLAKDCIDKLDAYLSVSQLGITLASLGLGWLGEPAVAALLTPVLYKWGLISPALAHTISFVVSFGFITFLHVVFGELAPKSLAIQRAESLSLWLALPMRVFYTLFYPAVLLLNGTANQTLRLMGIQLSS
;
A
#
# COMPACT_ATOMS: atom_id res chain seq x y z
N MET A 1 22.18 3.09 -16.67
CA MET A 1 20.98 2.47 -17.28
C MET A 1 20.42 1.33 -16.42
N ILE A 2 21.20 0.30 -16.07
CA ILE A 2 20.75 -0.82 -15.21
C ILE A 2 20.14 -0.33 -13.88
N TYR A 3 20.80 0.61 -13.19
CA TYR A 3 20.28 1.19 -11.94
C TYR A 3 18.94 1.92 -12.10
N ALA A 4 18.71 2.60 -13.23
CA ALA A 4 17.45 3.28 -13.49
C ALA A 4 16.31 2.28 -13.72
N ILE A 5 16.58 1.21 -14.48
CA ILE A 5 15.62 0.12 -14.72
C ILE A 5 15.25 -0.58 -13.41
N LEU A 6 16.25 -0.86 -12.55
CA LEU A 6 15.99 -1.47 -11.25
C LEU A 6 15.12 -0.58 -10.35
N LYS A 7 15.39 0.73 -10.31
CA LYS A 7 14.57 1.67 -9.54
C LYS A 7 13.14 1.76 -10.07
N ILE A 8 12.93 1.71 -11.38
CA ILE A 8 11.58 1.69 -11.98
C ILE A 8 10.86 0.39 -11.65
N ALA A 9 11.54 -0.76 -11.78
CA ALA A 9 10.97 -2.05 -11.40
C ALA A 9 10.57 -2.06 -9.92
N LEU A 10 11.40 -1.49 -9.06
CA LEU A 10 11.10 -1.35 -7.63
C LEU A 10 9.96 -0.36 -7.38
N ALA A 11 9.89 0.76 -8.09
CA ALA A 11 8.76 1.70 -8.02
C ALA A 11 7.45 1.02 -8.43
N LEU A 12 7.44 0.28 -9.54
CA LEU A 12 6.26 -0.47 -9.97
C LEU A 12 5.86 -1.56 -8.97
N LEU A 13 6.84 -2.24 -8.37
CA LEU A 13 6.59 -3.19 -7.28
C LEU A 13 5.93 -2.49 -6.08
N LEU A 14 6.38 -1.28 -5.72
CA LEU A 14 5.78 -0.50 -4.63
C LEU A 14 4.34 -0.06 -4.95
N VAL A 15 4.03 0.29 -6.21
CA VAL A 15 2.65 0.57 -6.65
C VAL A 15 1.76 -0.66 -6.45
N VAL A 16 2.22 -1.83 -6.89
CA VAL A 16 1.48 -3.09 -6.73
C VAL A 16 1.30 -3.44 -5.25
N LEU A 17 2.37 -3.28 -4.46
CA LEU A 17 2.34 -3.55 -3.03
C LEU A 17 1.36 -2.62 -2.29
N ASN A 18 1.35 -1.32 -2.62
CA ASN A 18 0.36 -0.36 -2.12
C ASN A 18 -1.06 -0.83 -2.47
N GLY A 19 -1.28 -1.22 -3.73
CA GLY A 19 -2.56 -1.77 -4.19
C GLY A 19 -3.01 -3.03 -3.46
N ILE A 20 -2.09 -3.91 -3.08
CA ILE A 20 -2.41 -5.09 -2.26
C ILE A 20 -2.91 -4.68 -0.87
N PHE A 21 -2.25 -3.72 -0.22
CA PHE A 21 -2.67 -3.25 1.10
C PHE A 21 -4.01 -2.53 1.06
N VAL A 22 -4.21 -1.63 0.07
CA VAL A 22 -5.49 -0.95 -0.14
C VAL A 22 -6.58 -1.97 -0.43
N ALA A 23 -6.33 -2.94 -1.32
CA ALA A 23 -7.32 -3.96 -1.63
C ALA A 23 -7.70 -4.79 -0.40
N ALA A 24 -6.72 -5.16 0.44
CA ALA A 24 -6.96 -5.90 1.67
C ALA A 24 -7.79 -5.10 2.68
N GLU A 25 -7.41 -3.85 2.94
CA GLU A 25 -8.12 -2.94 3.86
C GLU A 25 -9.60 -2.84 3.48
N PHE A 26 -9.91 -2.48 2.23
CA PHE A 26 -11.29 -2.30 1.80
C PHE A 26 -12.05 -3.62 1.67
N ALA A 27 -11.40 -4.72 1.30
CA ALA A 27 -12.05 -6.03 1.19
C ALA A 27 -12.46 -6.56 2.58
N PHE A 28 -11.56 -6.49 3.57
CA PHE A 28 -11.85 -6.94 4.93
C PHE A 28 -12.91 -6.10 5.63
N VAL A 29 -12.93 -4.78 5.40
CA VAL A 29 -13.99 -3.90 5.93
C VAL A 29 -15.34 -4.20 5.28
N LYS A 30 -15.36 -4.59 3.99
CA LYS A 30 -16.60 -4.75 3.23
C LYS A 30 -17.20 -6.15 3.29
N VAL A 31 -16.39 -7.18 3.47
CA VAL A 31 -16.85 -8.58 3.46
C VAL A 31 -17.72 -8.88 4.69
N ARG A 32 -18.70 -9.78 4.53
CA ARG A 32 -19.58 -10.20 5.62
C ARG A 32 -18.93 -11.34 6.42
N PRO A 33 -18.71 -11.20 7.75
CA PRO A 33 -18.10 -12.26 8.55
C PRO A 33 -18.88 -13.58 8.50
N THR A 34 -20.22 -13.53 8.50
CA THR A 34 -21.10 -14.69 8.40
C THR A 34 -20.87 -15.51 7.14
N ARG A 35 -20.58 -14.84 6.03
CA ARG A 35 -20.31 -15.50 4.74
C ARG A 35 -18.98 -16.25 4.76
N LEU A 36 -17.96 -15.68 5.38
CA LEU A 36 -16.67 -16.36 5.57
C LEU A 36 -16.76 -17.51 6.56
N ALA A 37 -17.56 -17.38 7.61
CA ALA A 37 -17.85 -18.48 8.54
C ALA A 37 -18.50 -19.67 7.81
N GLN A 38 -19.52 -19.40 6.99
CA GLN A 38 -20.16 -20.43 6.17
C GLN A 38 -19.14 -21.15 5.26
N LEU A 39 -18.33 -20.40 4.50
CA LEU A 39 -17.31 -20.99 3.62
C LEU A 39 -16.26 -21.79 4.40
N ALA A 40 -15.92 -21.37 5.61
CA ALA A 40 -14.99 -22.07 6.49
C ALA A 40 -15.55 -23.41 7.02
N GLU A 41 -16.86 -23.46 7.27
CA GLU A 41 -17.61 -24.67 7.62
C GLU A 41 -17.71 -25.62 6.42
N GLU A 42 -17.88 -25.09 5.21
CA GLU A 42 -17.83 -25.83 3.94
C GLU A 42 -16.41 -26.34 3.59
N GLY A 43 -15.41 -26.11 4.45
CA GLY A 43 -14.07 -26.66 4.33
C GLY A 43 -13.06 -25.76 3.59
N ASN A 44 -13.43 -24.52 3.24
CA ASN A 44 -12.51 -23.59 2.58
C ASN A 44 -11.43 -23.10 3.55
N ARG A 45 -10.17 -23.50 3.30
CA ARG A 45 -9.01 -23.12 4.12
C ARG A 45 -8.72 -21.61 4.07
N GLN A 46 -8.90 -20.96 2.93
CA GLN A 46 -8.73 -19.51 2.81
C GLN A 46 -9.80 -18.75 3.60
N ALA A 47 -11.01 -19.30 3.69
CA ALA A 47 -12.09 -18.69 4.46
C ALA A 47 -11.80 -18.71 5.97
N ARG A 48 -11.19 -19.80 6.47
CA ARG A 48 -10.69 -19.85 7.86
C ARG A 48 -9.66 -18.76 8.13
N LEU A 49 -8.67 -18.60 7.25
CA LEU A 49 -7.66 -17.55 7.37
C LEU A 49 -8.26 -16.15 7.31
N ALA A 50 -9.17 -15.90 6.36
CA ALA A 50 -9.83 -14.61 6.21
C ALA A 50 -10.68 -14.27 7.44
N LYS A 51 -11.37 -15.26 8.01
CA LYS A 51 -12.11 -15.11 9.27
C LYS A 51 -11.17 -14.72 10.41
N ASP A 52 -10.05 -15.41 10.60
CA ASP A 52 -9.06 -15.08 11.63
C ASP A 52 -8.52 -13.64 11.47
N CYS A 53 -8.36 -13.16 10.24
CA CYS A 53 -7.95 -11.78 9.97
C CYS A 53 -9.02 -10.77 10.41
N ILE A 54 -10.29 -11.04 10.13
CA ILE A 54 -11.41 -10.15 10.46
C ILE A 54 -11.72 -10.16 11.96
N ASP A 55 -11.56 -11.30 12.64
CA ASP A 55 -11.69 -11.38 14.10
C ASP A 55 -10.65 -10.48 14.81
N LYS A 56 -9.58 -10.06 14.11
CA LYS A 56 -8.55 -9.11 14.56
C LYS A 56 -8.44 -7.89 13.64
N LEU A 57 -9.58 -7.43 13.10
CA LEU A 57 -9.62 -6.43 12.03
C LEU A 57 -8.75 -5.21 12.33
N ASP A 58 -8.85 -4.63 13.52
CA ASP A 58 -8.10 -3.41 13.89
C ASP A 58 -6.59 -3.57 13.71
N ALA A 59 -6.05 -4.73 14.12
CA ALA A 59 -4.62 -4.99 14.02
C ALA A 59 -4.18 -5.17 12.55
N TYR A 60 -5.01 -5.79 11.72
CA TYR A 60 -4.76 -5.91 10.28
C TYR A 60 -4.93 -4.57 9.55
N LEU A 61 -5.86 -3.72 9.98
CA LEU A 61 -5.99 -2.36 9.48
C LEU A 61 -4.75 -1.52 9.79
N SER A 62 -4.21 -1.61 11.01
CA SER A 62 -2.94 -0.95 11.35
C SER A 62 -1.78 -1.42 10.46
N VAL A 63 -1.70 -2.73 10.18
CA VAL A 63 -0.68 -3.30 9.27
C VAL A 63 -0.85 -2.77 7.85
N SER A 64 -2.07 -2.76 7.32
CA SER A 64 -2.35 -2.22 5.99
C SER A 64 -1.99 -0.74 5.89
N GLN A 65 -2.35 0.07 6.88
CA GLN A 65 -2.02 1.51 6.90
C GLN A 65 -0.52 1.77 6.96
N LEU A 66 0.21 1.01 7.77
CA LEU A 66 1.67 1.08 7.80
C LEU A 66 2.26 0.67 6.45
N GLY A 67 1.77 -0.41 5.85
CA GLY A 67 2.18 -0.89 4.54
C GLY A 67 1.94 0.13 3.42
N ILE A 68 0.76 0.74 3.38
CA ILE A 68 0.39 1.83 2.46
C ILE A 68 1.40 2.97 2.61
N THR A 69 1.62 3.44 3.85
CA THR A 69 2.53 4.54 4.14
C THR A 69 3.96 4.25 3.67
N LEU A 70 4.51 3.09 4.01
CA LEU A 70 5.86 2.70 3.61
C LEU A 70 5.98 2.57 2.09
N ALA A 71 4.96 2.01 1.42
CA ALA A 71 4.94 1.90 -0.02
C ALA A 71 4.87 3.28 -0.70
N SER A 72 4.02 4.19 -0.21
CA SER A 72 3.88 5.54 -0.76
C SER A 72 5.15 6.38 -0.56
N LEU A 73 5.77 6.32 0.63
CA LEU A 73 7.04 7.01 0.89
C LEU A 73 8.18 6.45 0.06
N GLY A 74 8.28 5.12 -0.04
CA GLY A 74 9.28 4.45 -0.87
C GLY A 74 9.11 4.79 -2.35
N LEU A 75 7.87 4.89 -2.82
CA LEU A 75 7.56 5.25 -4.19
C LEU A 75 7.95 6.70 -4.50
N GLY A 76 7.69 7.64 -3.58
CA GLY A 76 8.15 9.02 -3.71
C GLY A 76 9.68 9.11 -3.76
N TRP A 77 10.36 8.38 -2.88
CA TRP A 77 11.82 8.40 -2.78
C TRP A 77 12.51 7.74 -3.98
N LEU A 78 11.96 6.64 -4.50
CA LEU A 78 12.61 5.85 -5.56
C LEU A 78 12.07 6.18 -6.95
N GLY A 79 10.77 6.44 -7.06
CA GLY A 79 10.07 6.61 -8.33
C GLY A 79 10.44 7.91 -9.03
N GLU A 80 10.41 9.05 -8.32
CA GLU A 80 10.71 10.35 -8.93
C GLU A 80 12.13 10.39 -9.51
N PRO A 81 13.20 10.04 -8.77
CA PRO A 81 14.56 10.07 -9.32
C PRO A 81 14.77 9.08 -10.47
N ALA A 82 14.01 7.97 -10.48
CA ALA A 82 14.13 6.95 -11.51
C ALA A 82 13.54 7.42 -12.85
N VAL A 83 12.37 8.05 -12.81
CA VAL A 83 11.74 8.62 -14.00
C VAL A 83 12.49 9.85 -14.46
N ALA A 84 12.95 10.71 -13.54
CA ALA A 84 13.72 11.90 -13.88
C ALA A 84 15.02 11.55 -14.61
N ALA A 85 15.74 10.52 -14.14
CA ALA A 85 16.96 10.04 -14.78
C ALA A 85 16.75 9.50 -16.20
N LEU A 86 15.54 9.05 -16.55
CA LEU A 86 15.20 8.68 -17.93
C LEU A 86 14.75 9.88 -18.77
N LEU A 87 14.10 10.87 -18.15
CA LEU A 87 13.56 12.03 -18.85
C LEU A 87 14.64 13.07 -19.20
N THR A 88 15.57 13.32 -18.28
CA THR A 88 16.61 14.35 -18.44
C THR A 88 17.45 14.18 -19.73
N PRO A 89 17.94 12.97 -20.10
CA PRO A 89 18.65 12.78 -21.37
C PRO A 89 17.79 13.06 -22.61
N VAL A 90 16.48 12.81 -22.54
CA VAL A 90 15.54 13.07 -23.64
C VAL A 90 15.36 14.58 -23.82
N LEU A 91 15.23 15.33 -22.72
CA LEU A 91 15.12 16.80 -22.76
C LEU A 91 16.37 17.45 -23.36
N TYR A 92 17.58 16.98 -22.99
CA TYR A 92 18.82 17.47 -23.60
C TYR A 92 18.88 17.18 -25.11
N LYS A 93 18.41 16.01 -25.56
CA LYS A 93 18.31 15.70 -27.01
C LYS A 93 17.33 16.60 -27.74
N TRP A 94 16.32 17.13 -27.05
CA TRP A 94 15.34 18.07 -27.60
C TRP A 94 15.82 19.54 -27.59
N GLY A 95 17.08 19.78 -27.23
CA GLY A 95 17.68 21.11 -27.30
C GLY A 95 17.45 21.97 -26.05
N LEU A 96 16.97 21.39 -24.93
CA LEU A 96 16.95 22.10 -23.65
C LEU A 96 18.38 22.16 -23.10
N ILE A 97 19.02 23.33 -23.15
CA ILE A 97 20.41 23.51 -22.71
C ILE A 97 20.48 23.96 -21.23
N SER A 98 19.44 24.64 -20.73
CA SER A 98 19.41 25.14 -19.34
C SER A 98 19.27 23.99 -18.35
N PRO A 99 20.27 23.73 -17.48
CA PRO A 99 20.23 22.64 -16.50
C PRO A 99 19.10 22.82 -15.48
N ALA A 100 18.82 24.06 -15.09
CA ALA A 100 17.75 24.37 -14.13
C ALA A 100 16.37 24.06 -14.71
N LEU A 101 16.10 24.42 -15.97
CA LEU A 101 14.84 24.12 -16.63
C LEU A 101 14.67 22.62 -16.88
N ALA A 102 15.73 21.94 -17.34
CA ALA A 102 15.70 20.50 -17.56
C ALA A 102 15.42 19.74 -16.25
N HIS A 103 16.02 20.15 -15.13
CA HIS A 103 15.77 19.56 -13.82
C HIS A 103 14.32 19.80 -13.35
N THR A 104 13.85 21.05 -13.40
CA THR A 104 12.48 21.38 -12.96
C THR A 104 11.41 20.65 -13.78
N ILE A 105 11.56 20.60 -15.10
CA ILE A 105 10.62 19.86 -15.97
C ILE A 105 10.70 18.36 -15.67
N SER A 106 11.91 17.81 -15.51
CA SER A 106 12.08 16.40 -15.15
C SER A 106 11.39 16.07 -13.84
N PHE A 107 11.57 16.90 -12.81
CA PHE A 107 10.91 16.75 -11.52
C PHE A 107 9.39 16.79 -11.65
N VAL A 108 8.83 17.82 -12.26
CA VAL A 108 7.37 18.00 -12.36
C VAL A 108 6.72 16.84 -13.12
N VAL A 109 7.29 16.45 -14.26
CA VAL A 109 6.77 15.34 -15.07
C VAL A 109 6.91 14.01 -14.34
N SER A 110 8.05 13.76 -13.71
CA SER A 110 8.32 12.51 -12.99
C SER A 110 7.44 12.36 -11.76
N PHE A 111 7.33 13.41 -10.95
CA PHE A 111 6.46 13.45 -9.79
C PHE A 111 4.99 13.28 -10.18
N GLY A 112 4.53 14.00 -11.22
CA GLY A 112 3.16 13.87 -11.73
C GLY A 112 2.86 12.47 -12.26
N PHE A 113 3.78 11.87 -13.02
CA PHE A 113 3.63 10.51 -13.54
C PHE A 113 3.59 9.47 -12.43
N ILE A 114 4.51 9.54 -11.47
CA ILE A 114 4.53 8.61 -10.33
C ILE A 114 3.27 8.79 -9.46
N THR A 115 2.84 10.03 -9.24
CA THR A 115 1.59 10.31 -8.51
C THR A 115 0.39 9.71 -9.22
N PHE A 116 0.31 9.84 -10.56
CA PHE A 116 -0.73 9.20 -11.34
C PHE A 116 -0.72 7.68 -11.18
N LEU A 117 0.46 7.04 -11.30
CA LEU A 117 0.57 5.60 -11.13
C LEU A 117 0.14 5.16 -9.73
N HIS A 118 0.57 5.87 -8.70
CA HIS A 118 0.23 5.60 -7.31
C HIS A 118 -1.28 5.71 -7.06
N VAL A 119 -1.88 6.85 -7.41
CA VAL A 119 -3.29 7.13 -7.12
C VAL A 119 -4.19 6.19 -7.92
N VAL A 120 -3.90 5.96 -9.20
CA VAL A 120 -4.76 5.12 -10.04
C VAL A 120 -4.58 3.64 -9.73
N PHE A 121 -3.35 3.14 -9.77
CA PHE A 121 -3.07 1.70 -9.68
C PHE A 121 -2.74 1.22 -8.27
N GLY A 122 -2.25 2.09 -7.40
CA GLY A 122 -2.03 1.79 -5.98
C GLY A 122 -3.29 1.98 -5.14
N GLU A 123 -4.15 2.96 -5.46
CA GLU A 123 -5.27 3.30 -4.59
C GLU A 123 -6.65 3.07 -5.22
N LEU A 124 -7.01 3.81 -6.27
CA LEU A 124 -8.38 3.87 -6.78
C LEU A 124 -8.86 2.56 -7.42
N ALA A 125 -8.06 1.97 -8.31
CA ALA A 125 -8.43 0.72 -8.97
C ALA A 125 -8.48 -0.46 -7.98
N PRO A 126 -7.48 -0.68 -7.10
CA PRO A 126 -7.54 -1.72 -6.07
C PRO A 126 -8.71 -1.53 -5.11
N LYS A 127 -8.99 -0.30 -4.66
CA LYS A 127 -10.14 0.03 -3.82
C LYS A 127 -11.46 -0.32 -4.49
N SER A 128 -11.64 0.08 -5.75
CA SER A 128 -12.85 -0.23 -6.51
C SER A 128 -13.04 -1.75 -6.66
N LEU A 129 -11.95 -2.47 -6.95
CA LEU A 129 -11.98 -3.93 -7.04
C LEU A 129 -12.32 -4.59 -5.70
N ALA A 130 -11.75 -4.11 -4.60
CA ALA A 130 -11.99 -4.59 -3.23
C ALA A 130 -13.45 -4.44 -2.82
N ILE A 131 -14.08 -3.32 -3.16
CA ILE A 131 -15.49 -3.10 -2.84
C ILE A 131 -16.39 -4.04 -3.66
N GLN A 132 -16.08 -4.23 -4.94
CA GLN A 132 -16.89 -5.08 -5.84
C GLN A 132 -16.69 -6.58 -5.59
N ARG A 133 -15.49 -7.01 -5.21
CA ARG A 133 -15.10 -8.42 -5.04
C ARG A 133 -14.61 -8.72 -3.62
N ALA A 134 -15.25 -8.13 -2.62
CA ALA A 134 -14.82 -8.20 -1.22
C ALA A 134 -14.62 -9.63 -0.70
N GLU A 135 -15.54 -10.56 -0.98
CA GLU A 135 -15.42 -11.97 -0.56
C GLU A 135 -14.17 -12.62 -1.17
N SER A 136 -14.05 -12.60 -2.50
CA SER A 136 -12.93 -13.23 -3.21
C SER A 136 -11.60 -12.61 -2.79
N LEU A 137 -11.49 -11.29 -2.75
CA LEU A 137 -10.24 -10.64 -2.36
C LEU A 137 -9.90 -10.87 -0.89
N SER A 138 -10.88 -10.95 0.01
CA SER A 138 -10.61 -11.31 1.40
C SER A 138 -9.99 -12.70 1.53
N LEU A 139 -10.49 -13.68 0.75
CA LEU A 139 -9.94 -15.04 0.73
C LEU A 139 -8.50 -15.08 0.19
N TRP A 140 -8.26 -14.39 -0.92
CA TRP A 140 -6.94 -14.38 -1.59
C TRP A 140 -5.89 -13.59 -0.80
N LEU A 141 -6.28 -12.48 -0.18
CA LEU A 141 -5.37 -11.58 0.53
C LEU A 141 -5.16 -11.97 2.00
N ALA A 142 -5.95 -12.89 2.56
CA ALA A 142 -5.77 -13.37 3.94
C ALA A 142 -4.36 -13.89 4.21
N LEU A 143 -3.81 -14.73 3.32
CA LEU A 143 -2.48 -15.30 3.50
C LEU A 143 -1.36 -14.24 3.37
N PRO A 144 -1.30 -13.42 2.28
CA PRO A 144 -0.36 -12.31 2.20
C PRO A 144 -0.41 -11.39 3.43
N MET A 145 -1.62 -11.02 3.87
CA MET A 145 -1.79 -10.13 5.02
C MET A 145 -1.31 -10.76 6.31
N ARG A 146 -1.45 -12.07 6.51
CA ARG A 146 -0.90 -12.76 7.69
C ARG A 146 0.64 -12.71 7.72
N VAL A 147 1.29 -12.78 6.55
CA VAL A 147 2.75 -12.62 6.43
C VAL A 147 3.15 -11.20 6.81
N PHE A 148 2.50 -10.19 6.22
CA PHE A 148 2.77 -8.79 6.56
C PHE A 148 2.45 -8.45 8.01
N TYR A 149 1.40 -9.03 8.57
CA TYR A 149 1.09 -8.89 9.99
C TYR A 149 2.25 -9.35 10.84
N THR A 150 2.80 -10.54 10.56
CA THR A 150 3.94 -11.06 11.33
C THR A 150 5.19 -10.21 11.14
N LEU A 151 5.45 -9.72 9.92
CA LEU A 151 6.60 -8.88 9.60
C LEU A 151 6.52 -7.50 10.26
N PHE A 152 5.34 -6.89 10.25
CA PHE A 152 5.11 -5.52 10.74
C PHE A 152 4.63 -5.47 12.18
N TYR A 153 4.31 -6.61 12.80
CA TYR A 153 3.88 -6.70 14.20
C TYR A 153 4.74 -5.88 15.18
N PRO A 154 6.09 -5.95 15.16
CA PRO A 154 6.89 -5.16 16.10
C PRO A 154 6.74 -3.64 15.87
N ALA A 155 6.64 -3.21 14.62
CA ALA A 155 6.44 -1.80 14.28
C ALA A 155 5.03 -1.33 14.68
N VAL A 156 4.00 -2.14 14.41
CA VAL A 156 2.62 -1.85 14.80
C VAL A 156 2.47 -1.79 16.31
N LEU A 157 3.10 -2.69 17.06
CA LEU A 157 3.10 -2.66 18.53
C LEU A 157 3.69 -1.34 19.05
N LEU A 158 4.82 -0.91 18.50
CA LEU A 158 5.46 0.36 18.87
C LEU A 158 4.55 1.55 18.54
N LEU A 159 4.03 1.62 17.32
CA LEU A 159 3.20 2.74 16.87
C LEU A 159 1.89 2.82 17.65
N ASN A 160 1.19 1.69 17.83
CA ASN A 160 -0.05 1.63 18.61
C ASN A 160 0.21 1.94 20.08
N GLY A 161 1.33 1.48 20.65
CA GLY A 161 1.74 1.84 22.01
C GLY A 161 1.94 3.36 22.16
N THR A 162 2.61 3.98 21.19
CA THR A 162 2.86 5.43 21.18
C THR A 162 1.57 6.23 21.01
N ALA A 163 0.69 5.81 20.10
CA ALA A 163 -0.64 6.40 19.90
C ALA A 163 -1.49 6.30 21.17
N ASN A 164 -1.53 5.12 21.79
CA ASN A 164 -2.26 4.88 23.03
C ASN A 164 -1.74 5.73 24.19
N GLN A 165 -0.42 5.88 24.32
CA GLN A 165 0.17 6.76 25.32
C GLN A 165 -0.21 8.23 25.07
N THR A 166 -0.21 8.66 23.81
CA THR A 166 -0.61 10.02 23.42
C THR A 166 -2.07 10.28 23.78
N LEU A 167 -2.97 9.34 23.49
CA LEU A 167 -4.39 9.45 23.84
C LEU A 167 -4.63 9.46 25.36
N ARG A 168 -3.85 8.68 26.13
CA ARG A 168 -3.88 8.72 27.60
C ARG A 168 -3.45 10.09 28.15
N LEU A 169 -2.43 10.72 27.56
CA LEU A 169 -2.00 12.06 27.94
C LEU A 169 -3.07 13.12 27.63
N MET A 170 -3.94 12.87 26.65
CA MET A 170 -5.09 13.73 26.32
C MET A 170 -6.35 13.40 27.16
N GLY A 171 -6.25 12.47 28.12
CA GLY A 171 -7.37 12.08 28.99
C GLY A 171 -8.39 11.13 28.37
N ILE A 172 -8.08 10.54 27.22
CA ILE A 172 -8.97 9.59 26.52
C ILE A 172 -8.71 8.19 27.07
N GLN A 173 -9.76 7.54 27.61
CA GLN A 173 -9.72 6.14 28.02
C GLN A 173 -9.91 5.23 26.80
N LEU A 174 -8.94 4.35 26.57
CA LEU A 174 -8.98 3.38 25.48
C LEU A 174 -9.82 2.17 25.91
N SER A 175 -10.87 1.84 25.16
CA SER A 175 -11.56 0.55 25.29
C SER A 175 -10.66 -0.52 24.68
N SER A 176 -10.07 -1.34 25.54
CA SER A 176 -9.36 -2.57 25.17
C SER A 176 -10.28 -3.60 24.54
#